data_AF-A0A2E7MNK7-F1
#
_entry.id   AF-A0A2E7MNK7-F1
#
_cell.length_a   1.000
_cell.length_b   1.000
_cell.length_c   1.000
_cell.angle_alpha   90.00
_cell.angle_beta   90.00
_cell.angle_gamma   90.00
#
_symmetry.space_group_name_H-M   'P 1'
#
loop_
_entity.id
_entity.type
_entity.pdbx_description
1 polymer ?
#
loop_
_entity_poly.entity_id
_entity_poly.type
_entity_poly.pdbx_seq_one_letter_code
_entity_poly.pdbx_strand_id
1 'polypeptide(L)'
;MIPGSHRSEFDKPLSFYEPGPDGRDPAPHPAVTNLIAKAGDVGIMTELTTHGVLTWKPTDRARSFLMMPYVPQFVGSTDENLPFPIPVEVTSRLSPKTQELIAFQPRNVVKSIVAESL
;
A
#
# COMPACT_ATOMS: atom_id res chain seq x y z
N MET A 1 -5.68 1.92 12.09
CA MET A 1 -4.24 1.54 12.05
C MET A 1 -3.66 1.61 13.45
N ILE A 2 -2.51 0.99 13.69
CA ILE A 2 -1.76 1.11 14.95
C ILE A 2 -0.45 1.83 14.67
N PRO A 3 -0.31 3.13 15.02
CA PRO A 3 0.95 3.85 14.86
C PRO A 3 2.11 3.15 15.60
N GLY A 4 3.29 3.11 14.98
CA GLY A 4 4.48 2.51 15.57
C GLY A 4 4.57 0.97 15.50
N SER A 5 3.49 0.27 15.12
CA SER A 5 3.50 -1.21 15.07
C SER A 5 4.41 -1.81 14.00
N HIS A 6 5.01 -1.01 13.12
CA HIS A 6 6.05 -1.48 12.20
C HIS A 6 7.37 -1.79 12.92
N ARG A 7 7.48 -1.45 14.21
CA ARG A 7 8.63 -1.75 15.09
C ARG A 7 8.27 -2.70 16.23
N SER A 8 7.06 -3.27 16.24
CA SER A 8 6.67 -4.17 17.31
C SER A 8 7.36 -5.52 17.17
N GLU A 9 7.94 -6.02 18.26
CA GLU A 9 8.57 -7.34 18.35
C GLU A 9 7.62 -8.44 18.85
N PHE A 10 6.32 -8.16 18.98
CA PHE A 10 5.34 -9.17 19.41
C PHE A 10 4.72 -9.92 18.24
N ASP A 11 4.46 -11.21 18.45
CA ASP A 11 3.72 -12.03 17.50
C ASP A 11 2.29 -11.51 17.38
N LYS A 12 1.87 -11.24 16.14
CA LYS A 12 0.50 -10.82 15.84
C LYS A 12 -0.40 -12.06 15.93
N PRO A 13 -1.36 -12.11 16.86
CA PRO A 13 -2.24 -13.27 16.96
C PRO A 13 -3.08 -13.41 15.68
N LEU A 14 -3.32 -14.65 15.22
CA LEU A 14 -4.04 -14.91 13.96
C LEU A 14 -5.43 -14.27 13.92
N SER A 15 -6.08 -14.16 15.07
CA SER A 15 -7.38 -13.51 15.24
C SER A 15 -7.39 -12.01 14.92
N PHE A 16 -6.24 -11.36 14.70
CA PHE A 16 -6.18 -9.98 14.21
C PHE A 16 -6.58 -9.84 12.74
N TYR A 17 -6.46 -10.92 11.95
CA TYR A 17 -6.72 -10.89 10.51
C TYR A 17 -8.09 -11.46 10.16
N GLU A 18 -8.80 -12.05 11.11
CA GLU A 18 -10.10 -12.67 10.92
C GLU A 18 -11.21 -11.76 11.47
N PRO A 19 -12.22 -11.38 10.66
CA PRO A 19 -13.37 -10.69 11.18
C PRO A 19 -14.14 -11.59 12.16
N GLY A 20 -14.69 -10.99 13.22
CA GLY A 20 -15.56 -11.71 14.14
C GLY A 20 -16.77 -12.33 13.43
N PRO A 21 -17.31 -13.46 13.93
CA PRO A 21 -18.37 -14.22 13.25
C PRO A 21 -19.69 -13.46 13.11
N ASP A 22 -19.89 -12.37 13.86
CA ASP A 22 -21.09 -11.54 13.79
C ASP A 22 -20.98 -10.38 12.79
N GLY A 23 -19.85 -10.25 12.09
CA GLY A 23 -19.60 -9.19 11.11
C GLY A 23 -19.64 -7.78 11.72
N ARG A 24 -19.52 -7.66 13.05
CA ARG A 24 -19.48 -6.37 13.73
C ARG A 24 -18.06 -5.88 13.82
N ASP A 25 -17.90 -4.56 13.67
CA ASP A 25 -16.63 -3.92 13.95
C ASP A 25 -16.31 -4.07 15.44
N PRO A 26 -15.05 -4.34 15.81
CA PRO A 26 -14.67 -4.44 17.21
C PRO A 26 -14.85 -3.10 17.93
N ALA A 27 -14.99 -3.15 19.25
CA ALA A 27 -14.97 -1.95 20.07
C ALA A 27 -13.66 -1.15 19.82
N PRO A 28 -13.70 0.18 19.74
CA PRO A 28 -12.50 0.98 19.54
C PRO A 28 -11.46 0.71 20.64
N HIS A 29 -10.23 0.39 20.23
CA HIS A 29 -9.12 0.21 21.15
C HIS A 29 -8.26 1.49 21.18
N PRO A 30 -7.78 1.97 22.34
CA PRO A 30 -7.01 3.23 22.43
C PRO A 30 -5.74 3.26 21.57
N ALA A 31 -5.12 2.11 21.34
CA ALA A 31 -3.96 2.00 20.45
C ALA A 31 -4.30 2.10 18.95
N VAL A 32 -5.59 2.00 18.58
CA VAL A 32 -6.05 2.05 17.20
C VAL A 32 -6.45 3.49 16.86
N THR A 33 -5.75 4.07 15.90
CA THR A 33 -6.12 5.35 15.30
C THR A 33 -6.98 5.11 14.06
N ASN A 34 -8.16 5.71 14.02
CA ASN A 34 -9.00 5.77 12.82
C ASN A 34 -8.57 6.95 11.95
N LEU A 35 -8.20 6.69 10.70
CA LEU A 35 -7.86 7.75 9.74
C LEU A 35 -9.13 8.22 9.04
N ILE A 36 -9.43 9.50 9.17
CA ILE A 36 -10.56 10.14 8.49
C ILE A 36 -9.97 11.09 7.44
N ALA A 37 -9.83 10.58 6.22
CA ALA A 37 -9.28 11.30 5.08
C ALA A 37 -10.38 11.95 4.24
N LYS A 38 -10.13 13.15 3.72
CA LYS A 38 -10.92 13.80 2.66
C LYS A 38 -10.35 13.41 1.28
N ALA A 39 -11.12 13.69 0.24
CA ALA A 39 -10.64 13.51 -1.13
C ALA A 39 -9.39 14.38 -1.35
N GLY A 40 -8.29 13.74 -1.79
CA GLY A 40 -6.99 14.40 -1.98
C GLY A 40 -6.03 14.22 -0.80
N ASP A 41 -6.50 13.82 0.38
CA ASP A 41 -5.61 13.49 1.50
C ASP A 41 -4.86 12.18 1.21
N VAL A 42 -3.59 12.13 1.64
CA VAL A 42 -2.72 10.96 1.42
C VAL A 42 -2.25 10.41 2.77
N GLY A 43 -2.49 9.11 2.97
CA GLY A 43 -1.89 8.35 4.07
C GLY A 43 -0.70 7.54 3.56
N ILE A 44 0.48 7.76 4.16
CA ILE A 44 1.68 6.98 3.86
C ILE A 44 1.95 6.06 5.04
N MET A 45 2.15 4.78 4.77
CA MET A 45 2.49 3.78 5.78
C MET A 45 3.48 2.77 5.22
N THR A 46 4.26 2.17 6.11
CA THR A 46 5.14 1.05 5.75
C THR A 46 4.33 -0.24 5.65
N GLU A 47 4.82 -1.17 4.85
CA GLU A 47 4.22 -2.52 4.69
C GLU A 47 3.97 -3.21 6.04
N LEU A 48 4.87 -3.03 7.00
CA LEU A 48 4.80 -3.69 8.32
C LEU A 48 3.79 -3.04 9.30
N THR A 49 3.18 -1.91 8.94
CA THR A 49 2.20 -1.23 9.79
C THR A 49 0.92 -2.04 9.89
N THR A 50 0.47 -2.33 11.11
CA THR A 50 -0.76 -3.07 11.38
C THR A 50 -1.94 -2.14 11.10
N HIS A 51 -2.78 -2.57 10.17
CA HIS A 51 -3.93 -1.80 9.71
C HIS A 51 -5.05 -2.74 9.30
N GLY A 52 -6.24 -2.17 9.14
CA GLY A 52 -7.46 -2.89 8.79
C GLY A 52 -8.51 -1.88 8.36
N VAL A 53 -9.56 -2.38 7.72
CA VAL A 53 -10.65 -1.56 7.19
C VAL A 53 -11.90 -1.80 8.02
N LEU A 54 -12.51 -0.72 8.53
CA LEU A 54 -13.82 -0.80 9.17
C LEU A 54 -14.91 -1.01 8.12
N THR A 55 -15.97 -1.71 8.50
CA THR A 55 -17.14 -1.96 7.65
C THR A 55 -17.74 -0.64 7.18
N TRP A 56 -17.87 -0.46 5.87
CA TRP A 56 -18.45 0.75 5.29
C TRP A 56 -19.97 0.64 5.28
N LYS A 57 -20.67 1.50 6.05
CA LYS A 57 -22.14 1.46 6.22
C LYS A 57 -22.90 2.75 5.83
N PRO A 58 -22.52 3.51 4.79
CA PRO A 58 -23.39 4.60 4.33
C PRO A 58 -24.52 4.07 3.46
N THR A 59 -25.57 4.88 3.33
CA THR A 59 -26.73 4.59 2.49
C THR A 59 -26.70 5.35 1.15
N ASP A 60 -25.82 6.35 1.03
CA ASP A 60 -25.85 7.38 -0.01
C ASP A 60 -24.52 7.59 -0.73
N ARG A 61 -23.44 6.88 -0.35
CA ARG A 61 -22.11 7.08 -0.92
C ARG A 61 -21.23 5.83 -0.91
N ALA A 62 -20.33 5.73 -1.88
CA ALA A 62 -19.25 4.74 -1.85
C ALA A 62 -18.01 5.32 -1.14
N ARG A 63 -17.16 4.44 -0.62
CA ARG A 63 -15.79 4.78 -0.21
C ARG A 63 -14.84 4.24 -1.27
N SER A 64 -14.10 5.15 -1.90
CA SER A 64 -13.09 4.83 -2.90
C SER A 64 -11.75 5.38 -2.46
N PHE A 65 -10.69 4.63 -2.69
CA PHE A 65 -9.31 5.03 -2.44
C PHE A 65 -8.41 4.45 -3.53
N LEU A 66 -7.32 5.16 -3.82
CA LEU A 66 -6.26 4.69 -4.72
C LEU A 66 -5.11 4.16 -3.87
N MET A 67 -4.78 2.88 -4.03
CA MET A 67 -3.62 2.27 -3.37
C MET A 67 -2.43 2.29 -4.33
N MET A 68 -1.31 2.87 -3.89
CA MET A 68 -0.07 2.95 -4.65
C MET A 68 1.07 2.29 -3.88
N PRO A 69 1.25 0.96 -3.98
CA PRO A 69 2.37 0.30 -3.34
C PRO A 69 3.69 0.73 -4.00
N TYR A 70 4.62 1.22 -3.18
CA TYR A 70 5.97 1.54 -3.62
C TYR A 70 6.91 0.40 -3.23
N VAL A 71 7.36 -0.35 -4.23
CA VAL A 71 8.20 -1.55 -4.04
C VAL A 71 9.64 -1.27 -4.47
N PRO A 72 10.63 -2.00 -3.94
CA PRO A 72 12.00 -1.89 -4.41
C PRO A 72 12.12 -2.22 -5.92
N GLN A 73 13.03 -1.56 -6.64
CA GLN A 73 13.21 -1.74 -8.08
C GLN A 73 13.57 -3.16 -8.56
N PHE A 74 14.10 -3.99 -7.66
CA PHE A 74 14.44 -5.40 -7.91
C PHE A 74 13.28 -6.34 -7.53
N VAL A 75 12.17 -5.78 -7.05
CA VAL A 75 10.88 -6.44 -6.87
C VAL A 75 10.04 -5.95 -8.05
N GLY A 76 10.36 -6.44 -9.25
CA GLY A 76 9.77 -5.99 -10.52
C GLY A 76 9.05 -7.13 -11.25
N SER A 77 8.44 -6.80 -12.39
CA SER A 77 7.59 -7.67 -13.22
C SER A 77 8.27 -8.87 -13.89
N THR A 78 9.49 -9.20 -13.48
CA THR A 78 10.30 -10.28 -14.06
C THR A 78 10.19 -11.58 -13.29
N ASP A 79 9.76 -11.54 -12.03
CA ASP A 79 9.26 -12.73 -11.34
C ASP A 79 7.77 -12.85 -11.67
N GLU A 80 7.33 -14.05 -12.00
CA GLU A 80 5.97 -14.43 -12.40
C GLU A 80 4.91 -14.22 -11.27
N ASN A 81 5.27 -13.48 -10.22
CA ASN A 81 4.59 -13.42 -8.92
C ASN A 81 4.28 -11.98 -8.44
N LEU A 82 4.12 -11.00 -9.34
CA LEU A 82 3.35 -9.79 -9.02
C LEU A 82 2.17 -9.53 -10.00
N PRO A 83 0.99 -9.11 -9.50
CA PRO A 83 -0.30 -9.34 -10.17
C PRO A 83 -0.72 -8.36 -11.29
N PHE A 84 0.12 -7.42 -11.75
CA PHE A 84 -0.32 -6.36 -12.67
C PHE A 84 0.69 -6.03 -13.78
N PRO A 85 0.82 -6.87 -14.82
CA PRO A 85 1.49 -6.44 -16.04
C PRO A 85 0.78 -5.21 -16.62
N ILE A 86 1.50 -4.10 -16.75
CA ILE A 86 0.97 -2.89 -17.37
C ILE A 86 1.03 -3.09 -18.89
N PRO A 87 -0.10 -2.97 -19.62
CA PRO A 87 -0.11 -3.13 -21.07
C PRO A 87 0.88 -2.19 -21.78
N VAL A 88 1.46 -2.65 -22.89
CA VAL A 88 2.49 -1.88 -23.61
C VAL A 88 1.94 -0.56 -24.16
N GLU A 89 0.65 -0.53 -24.48
CA GLU A 89 -0.08 0.66 -24.95
C GLU A 89 -0.15 1.73 -23.86
N VAL A 90 -0.14 1.32 -22.59
CA VAL A 90 -0.11 2.24 -21.46
C VAL A 90 1.33 2.66 -21.19
N THR A 91 2.28 1.72 -21.11
CA THR A 91 3.68 2.03 -20.79
C THR A 91 4.35 2.91 -21.84
N SER A 92 4.06 2.71 -23.13
CA SER A 92 4.57 3.53 -24.24
C SER A 92 4.14 5.00 -24.18
N ARG A 93 3.05 5.32 -23.47
CA ARG A 93 2.54 6.68 -23.28
C ARG A 93 3.09 7.38 -22.03
N LEU A 94 3.81 6.64 -21.18
CA LEU A 94 4.39 7.20 -19.96
C LEU A 94 5.62 8.04 -20.27
N SER A 95 5.92 9.00 -19.40
CA SER A 95 7.17 9.76 -19.50
C SER A 95 8.38 8.83 -19.34
N PRO A 96 9.55 9.17 -19.92
CA PRO A 96 10.77 8.37 -19.74
C PRO A 96 11.09 8.12 -18.26
N LYS A 97 10.92 9.14 -17.41
CA LYS A 97 11.11 9.04 -15.96
C LYS A 97 10.20 8.01 -15.30
N THR A 98 8.93 7.95 -15.73
CA THR A 98 7.96 6.98 -15.21
C THR A 98 8.23 5.58 -15.74
N GLN A 99 8.63 5.44 -17.01
CA GLN A 99 9.03 4.15 -17.58
C GLN A 99 10.23 3.56 -16.81
N GLU A 100 11.24 4.39 -16.51
CA GLU A 100 12.37 3.97 -15.69
C GLU A 100 11.95 3.65 -14.25
N LEU A 101 11.04 4.44 -13.65
CA LEU A 101 10.52 4.20 -12.30
C LEU A 101 9.94 2.80 -12.15
N ILE A 102 9.12 2.35 -13.11
CA ILE A 102 8.43 1.05 -13.06
C ILE A 102 9.29 -0.12 -13.58
N ALA A 103 10.40 0.16 -14.27
CA ALA A 103 11.26 -0.88 -14.83
C ALA A 103 11.95 -1.69 -13.72
N PHE A 104 12.11 -3.00 -13.93
CA PHE A 104 12.97 -3.81 -13.08
C PHE A 104 14.43 -3.35 -13.22
N GLN A 105 15.14 -3.27 -12.09
CA GLN A 105 16.60 -3.14 -12.08
C GLN A 105 17.20 -3.98 -10.94
N PRO A 106 18.33 -4.67 -11.15
CA PRO A 106 19.02 -5.39 -10.09
C PRO A 106 19.35 -4.49 -8.88
N ARG A 107 19.50 -5.10 -7.69
CA ARG A 107 19.72 -4.39 -6.42
C ARG A 107 20.95 -3.47 -6.42
N ASN A 108 21.98 -3.83 -7.18
CA ASN A 108 23.25 -3.12 -7.26
C ASN A 108 23.28 -2.00 -8.32
N VAL A 109 22.17 -1.74 -9.01
CA VAL A 109 22.05 -0.68 -10.01
C VAL A 109 21.33 0.51 -9.38
N VAL A 110 21.77 1.73 -9.64
CA VAL A 110 21.02 2.94 -9.28
C VAL A 110 20.39 3.49 -10.56
N LYS A 111 19.07 3.68 -10.55
CA LYS A 111 18.34 4.28 -11.66
C LYS A 111 18.72 5.75 -11.85
N SER A 112 18.77 6.20 -13.11
CA SER A 112 19.13 7.55 -13.49
C SER A 112 18.17 8.60 -12.93
N ILE A 113 16.87 8.27 -12.78
CA ILE A 113 15.87 9.14 -12.12
C ILE A 113 16.26 9.60 -10.71
N VAL A 114 17.12 8.87 -10.01
CA VAL A 114 17.60 9.25 -8.67
C VAL A 114 18.66 10.34 -8.76
N ALA A 115 19.53 10.27 -9.78
CA ALA A 115 20.63 11.21 -9.96
C ALA A 115 20.18 12.63 -10.35
N GLU A 116 19.01 12.77 -11.00
CA GLU A 116 18.43 14.08 -11.35
C GLU A 116 17.78 14.81 -10.16
N SER A 117 17.64 14.14 -9.02
CA SER A 117 16.90 14.64 -7.86
C SER A 117 17.80 15.13 -6.71
N LEU A 118 19.12 15.07 -6.91
CA LEU A 118 20.19 15.45 -5.97
C LEU A 118 20.98 16.63 -6.55
#